data_AF-A0A0M9E0E2-F1
#
_entry.id   AF-A0A0M9E0E2-F1
#
_cell.length_a   1.000
_cell.length_b   1.000
_cell.length_c   1.000
_cell.angle_alpha   90.00
_cell.angle_beta   90.00
_cell.angle_gamma   90.00
#
_symmetry.space_group_name_H-M   'P 1'
#
loop_
_entity.id
_entity.type
_entity.pdbx_description
1 polymer ?
#
loop_
_entity_poly.entity_id
_entity_poly.type
_entity_poly.pdbx_seq_one_letter_code
_entity_poly.pdbx_strand_id
1 'polypeptide(L)'
;MKRKIGSKITRKDFLKLAGTFGLTSTLLGLSNLSQSGGFFSKEALAATTSEIHKKRYKKKARFTLKFGGAGFDQRTLNIERQGGLIFVNDIEGRTDGEIRVEFIGNNQLCSQLNCAKMCREGLVDLYISSTQNASANAIYLNILDFAYLWPGRAAQYYFLYHHRSEALFREPLRKHHGLHFLWSHAELRNIMLGLKHKNSPKVMTVDGLKGMKLRVTGTRLGRISMKLMGMNPIPVAWEETKTFLKAGN
;
A
#
# COMPACT_ATOMS: atom_id res chain seq x y z
N MET A 1 -34.02 13.41 -3.75
CA MET A 1 -33.69 13.30 -5.19
C MET A 1 -32.43 12.44 -5.36
N LYS A 2 -32.59 11.14 -5.66
CA LYS A 2 -31.46 10.20 -5.82
C LYS A 2 -30.75 10.50 -7.14
N ARG A 3 -29.54 11.07 -7.10
CA ARG A 3 -28.66 11.20 -8.28
C ARG A 3 -28.32 9.79 -8.80
N LYS A 4 -29.04 9.32 -9.82
CA LYS A 4 -28.59 8.21 -10.68
C LYS A 4 -27.43 8.75 -11.53
N ILE A 5 -26.21 8.60 -11.04
CA ILE A 5 -24.99 8.81 -11.85
C ILE A 5 -24.80 7.53 -12.67
N GLY A 6 -24.81 7.68 -13.99
CA GLY A 6 -24.68 6.60 -14.97
C GLY A 6 -23.31 5.92 -14.99
N SER A 7 -23.33 4.70 -15.51
CA SER A 7 -22.25 3.76 -15.86
C SER A 7 -21.30 3.28 -14.75
N LYS A 8 -21.61 2.12 -14.16
CA LYS A 8 -20.64 1.35 -13.36
C LYS A 8 -19.75 0.56 -14.31
N ILE A 9 -18.46 0.89 -14.38
CA ILE A 9 -17.44 -0.02 -14.94
C ILE A 9 -17.57 -1.36 -14.21
N THR A 10 -17.86 -2.43 -14.94
CA THR A 10 -18.02 -3.76 -14.34
C THR A 10 -16.69 -4.49 -14.26
N ARG A 11 -16.59 -5.49 -13.38
CA ARG A 11 -15.43 -6.41 -13.34
C ARG A 11 -15.21 -7.09 -14.69
N LYS A 12 -16.29 -7.42 -15.41
CA LYS A 12 -16.21 -8.04 -16.74
C LYS A 12 -15.57 -7.10 -17.77
N ASP A 13 -15.92 -5.82 -17.74
CA ASP A 13 -15.32 -4.82 -18.64
C ASP A 13 -13.84 -4.63 -18.35
N PHE A 14 -13.46 -4.54 -17.06
CA PHE A 14 -12.07 -4.48 -16.65
C PHE A 14 -11.27 -5.70 -17.12
N LEU A 15 -11.78 -6.92 -16.89
CA LEU A 15 -11.09 -8.15 -17.30
C LEU A 15 -10.95 -8.27 -18.81
N LYS A 16 -11.96 -7.82 -19.58
CA LYS A 16 -11.88 -7.80 -21.05
C LYS A 16 -10.75 -6.89 -21.52
N LEU A 17 -10.67 -5.67 -20.98
CA LEU A 17 -9.61 -4.71 -21.32
C LEU A 17 -8.23 -5.20 -20.86
N ALA A 18 -8.13 -5.80 -19.67
CA ALA A 18 -6.89 -6.38 -19.18
C ALA A 18 -6.39 -7.52 -20.09
N GLY A 19 -7.29 -8.32 -20.66
CA GLY A 19 -6.93 -9.34 -21.66
C GLY A 19 -6.44 -8.76 -22.99
N THR A 20 -6.87 -7.55 -23.37
CA THR A 20 -6.46 -6.91 -24.63
C THR A 20 -5.21 -6.04 -24.48
N PHE A 21 -5.12 -5.21 -23.43
CA PHE A 21 -4.09 -4.18 -23.27
C PHE A 21 -3.11 -4.47 -22.12
N GLY A 22 -3.31 -5.57 -21.40
CA GLY A 22 -2.56 -5.92 -20.20
C GLY A 22 -3.13 -5.32 -18.92
N LEU A 23 -2.89 -5.98 -17.79
CA LEU A 23 -3.40 -5.59 -16.47
C LEU A 23 -2.91 -4.21 -16.06
N THR A 24 -1.60 -3.94 -16.17
CA THR A 24 -1.02 -2.66 -15.75
C THR A 24 -1.58 -1.48 -16.56
N SER A 25 -1.69 -1.59 -17.89
CA SER A 25 -2.27 -0.54 -18.74
C SER A 25 -3.72 -0.23 -18.33
N THR A 26 -4.48 -1.27 -17.97
CA THR A 26 -5.89 -1.14 -17.57
C THR A 26 -6.01 -0.51 -16.18
N LEU A 27 -5.13 -0.88 -15.24
CA LEU A 27 -5.04 -0.26 -13.91
C LEU A 27 -4.67 1.22 -13.99
N LEU A 28 -3.70 1.57 -14.83
CA LEU A 28 -3.32 2.96 -15.10
C LEU A 28 -4.45 3.73 -15.78
N GLY A 29 -5.14 3.13 -16.75
CA GLY A 29 -6.29 3.75 -17.42
C GLY A 29 -7.39 4.10 -16.43
N LEU A 30 -7.68 3.18 -15.53
CA LEU A 30 -8.63 3.40 -14.46
C LEU A 30 -8.14 4.46 -13.45
N SER A 31 -6.85 4.45 -13.09
CA SER A 31 -6.26 5.42 -12.17
C SER A 31 -6.26 6.84 -12.73
N ASN A 32 -6.02 7.01 -14.04
CA ASN A 32 -6.09 8.31 -14.69
C ASN A 32 -7.54 8.81 -14.80
N LEU A 33 -8.48 7.91 -15.11
CA LEU A 33 -9.90 8.24 -15.16
C LEU A 33 -10.43 8.64 -13.77
N SER A 34 -9.95 8.01 -12.70
CA SER A 34 -10.37 8.36 -11.34
C SER A 34 -9.80 9.68 -10.83
N GLN A 35 -8.68 10.13 -11.38
CA GLN A 35 -8.06 11.42 -11.05
C GLN A 35 -8.65 12.57 -11.85
N SER A 36 -9.11 12.35 -13.09
CA SER A 36 -9.64 13.42 -13.96
C SER A 36 -11.03 13.92 -13.56
N GLY A 37 -11.71 13.26 -12.61
CA GLY A 37 -13.06 13.64 -12.17
C GLY A 37 -14.14 13.49 -13.26
N GLY A 38 -13.79 12.88 -14.40
CA GLY A 38 -14.64 12.73 -15.57
C GLY A 38 -15.72 11.65 -15.42
N PHE A 39 -16.54 11.50 -16.47
CA PHE A 39 -17.57 10.47 -16.53
C PHE A 39 -16.93 9.07 -16.56
N PHE A 40 -17.27 8.24 -15.58
CA PHE A 40 -16.82 6.85 -15.56
C PHE A 40 -17.68 6.02 -16.50
N SER A 41 -17.31 5.91 -17.77
CA SER A 41 -17.93 4.95 -18.70
C SER A 41 -16.96 3.87 -19.14
N LYS A 42 -17.50 2.80 -19.73
CA LYS A 42 -16.70 1.72 -20.31
C LYS A 42 -15.87 2.25 -21.49
N GLU A 43 -16.46 3.11 -22.30
CA GLU A 43 -15.84 3.73 -23.46
C GLU A 43 -14.70 4.64 -23.03
N ALA A 44 -14.90 5.44 -21.98
CA ALA A 44 -13.87 6.28 -21.39
C ALA A 44 -12.70 5.44 -20.84
N LEU A 45 -12.99 4.34 -20.13
CA LEU A 45 -11.94 3.43 -19.66
C LEU A 45 -11.18 2.77 -20.83
N ALA A 46 -11.89 2.32 -21.88
CA ALA A 46 -11.28 1.69 -23.04
C ALA A 46 -10.37 2.67 -23.80
N ALA A 47 -10.84 3.90 -24.05
CA ALA A 47 -10.06 4.95 -24.70
C ALA A 47 -8.80 5.30 -23.89
N THR A 48 -8.96 5.54 -22.58
CA THR A 48 -7.84 5.88 -21.68
C THR A 48 -6.82 4.73 -21.60
N THR A 49 -7.30 3.48 -21.51
CA THR A 49 -6.44 2.29 -21.48
C THR A 49 -5.66 2.11 -22.77
N SER A 50 -6.31 2.32 -23.92
CA SER A 50 -5.67 2.24 -25.25
C SER A 50 -4.57 3.29 -25.40
N GLU A 51 -4.85 4.55 -25.03
CA GLU A 51 -3.86 5.63 -25.10
C GLU A 51 -2.68 5.41 -24.16
N ILE A 52 -2.92 4.91 -22.95
CA ILE A 52 -1.85 4.51 -22.05
C ILE A 52 -1.05 3.37 -22.65
N HIS A 53 -1.70 2.32 -23.15
CA HIS A 53 -1.00 1.19 -23.77
C HIS A 53 -0.08 1.67 -24.91
N LYS A 54 -0.56 2.54 -25.80
CA LYS A 54 0.28 3.13 -26.86
C LYS A 54 1.50 3.85 -26.29
N LYS A 55 1.34 4.65 -25.22
CA LYS A 55 2.46 5.34 -24.56
C LYS A 55 3.45 4.37 -23.92
N ARG A 56 2.98 3.35 -23.20
CA ARG A 56 3.81 2.33 -22.53
C ARG A 56 4.67 1.50 -23.49
N TYR A 57 4.20 1.36 -24.72
CA TYR A 57 4.85 0.56 -25.78
C TYR A 57 5.40 1.42 -26.92
N LYS A 58 5.51 2.75 -26.73
CA LYS A 58 6.05 3.68 -27.74
C LYS A 58 7.48 3.31 -28.13
N LYS A 59 8.31 2.90 -27.17
CA LYS A 59 9.66 2.35 -27.42
C LYS A 59 9.77 0.92 -26.90
N LYS A 60 10.76 0.19 -27.42
CA LYS A 60 11.16 -1.12 -26.90
C LYS A 60 11.70 -0.92 -25.47
N ALA A 61 11.18 -1.69 -24.52
CA ALA A 61 11.66 -1.64 -23.14
C ALA A 61 13.14 -2.08 -23.08
N ARG A 62 13.97 -1.24 -22.45
CA ARG A 62 15.34 -1.57 -22.05
C ARG A 62 15.36 -2.27 -20.71
N PHE A 63 14.44 -1.88 -19.82
CA PHE A 63 14.23 -2.47 -18.52
C PHE A 63 12.76 -2.81 -18.32
N THR A 64 12.49 -4.00 -17.81
CA THR A 64 11.14 -4.43 -17.39
C THR A 64 11.19 -4.78 -15.92
N LEU A 65 10.54 -3.98 -15.08
CA LEU A 65 10.54 -4.12 -13.62
C LEU A 65 9.23 -4.75 -13.14
N LYS A 66 9.28 -5.65 -12.17
CA LYS A 66 8.12 -6.22 -11.48
C LYS A 66 7.85 -5.44 -10.21
N PHE A 67 6.61 -4.97 -10.05
CA PHE A 67 6.19 -4.19 -8.91
C PHE A 67 5.10 -4.90 -8.10
N GLY A 68 5.47 -5.42 -6.92
CA GLY A 68 4.54 -6.06 -5.98
C GLY A 68 3.69 -5.05 -5.20
N GLY A 69 2.38 -5.05 -5.44
CA GLY A 69 1.40 -4.23 -4.72
C GLY A 69 0.66 -5.00 -3.63
N ALA A 70 1.29 -5.22 -2.47
CA ALA A 70 0.72 -6.04 -1.41
C ALA A 70 -0.58 -5.48 -0.83
N GLY A 71 -1.68 -6.21 -0.97
CA GLY A 71 -2.99 -5.80 -0.48
C GLY A 71 -3.63 -4.66 -1.28
N PHE A 72 -3.04 -4.30 -2.42
CA PHE A 72 -3.50 -3.18 -3.24
C PHE A 72 -4.11 -3.66 -4.55
N ASP A 73 -5.41 -3.45 -4.67
CA ASP A 73 -6.24 -3.64 -5.84
C ASP A 73 -6.92 -2.31 -6.20
N GLN A 74 -7.74 -2.32 -7.25
CA GLN A 74 -8.53 -1.15 -7.66
C GLN A 74 -9.31 -0.50 -6.50
N ARG A 75 -9.89 -1.31 -5.60
CA ARG A 75 -10.78 -0.81 -4.55
C ARG A 75 -9.97 -0.19 -3.41
N THR A 76 -8.94 -0.87 -2.96
CA THR A 76 -8.09 -0.46 -1.84
C THR A 76 -7.23 0.73 -2.20
N LEU A 77 -6.78 0.86 -3.46
CA LEU A 77 -6.09 2.06 -3.95
C LEU A 77 -6.96 3.33 -3.94
N ASN A 78 -8.30 3.20 -3.96
CA ASN A 78 -9.20 4.34 -3.77
C ASN A 78 -9.31 4.77 -2.30
N ILE A 79 -8.99 3.87 -1.36
CA ILE A 79 -9.01 4.14 0.09
C ILE A 79 -7.65 4.67 0.52
N GLU A 80 -6.59 3.96 0.15
CA GLU A 80 -5.20 4.26 0.48
C GLU A 80 -4.42 4.49 -0.82
N ARG A 81 -4.26 5.78 -1.18
CA ARG A 81 -3.54 6.21 -2.37
C ARG A 81 -2.04 6.19 -2.12
N GLN A 82 -1.45 5.00 -2.15
CA GLN A 82 -0.04 4.80 -1.79
C GLN A 82 0.98 5.33 -2.84
N GLY A 83 0.54 5.69 -4.06
CA GLY A 83 1.38 6.34 -5.08
C GLY A 83 2.01 5.43 -6.15
N GLY A 84 1.95 4.10 -6.01
CA GLY A 84 2.61 3.17 -6.94
C GLY A 84 2.16 3.27 -8.39
N LEU A 85 0.86 3.39 -8.67
CA LEU A 85 0.38 3.58 -10.05
C LEU A 85 0.78 4.96 -10.62
N ILE A 86 0.90 5.98 -9.77
CA ILE A 86 1.39 7.30 -10.17
C ILE A 86 2.87 7.21 -10.54
N PHE A 87 3.67 6.53 -9.72
CA PHE A 87 5.09 6.26 -10.01
C PHE A 87 5.26 5.53 -11.35
N VAL A 88 4.48 4.46 -11.58
CA VAL A 88 4.52 3.71 -12.85
C VAL A 88 4.20 4.63 -14.03
N ASN A 89 3.13 5.41 -13.94
CA ASN A 89 2.75 6.33 -15.02
C ASN A 89 3.80 7.42 -15.29
N ASP A 90 4.41 7.97 -14.23
CA ASP A 90 5.42 9.03 -14.33
C ASP A 90 6.73 8.50 -14.94
N ILE A 91 7.25 7.35 -14.46
CA ILE A 91 8.52 6.81 -14.97
C ILE A 91 8.40 6.28 -16.41
N GLU A 92 7.30 5.60 -16.74
CA GLU A 92 7.06 5.14 -18.12
C GLU A 92 6.85 6.33 -19.06
N GLY A 93 6.15 7.38 -18.61
CA GLY A 93 5.94 8.60 -19.38
C GLY A 93 7.22 9.38 -19.66
N ARG A 94 8.09 9.55 -18.66
CA ARG A 94 9.39 10.24 -18.80
C ARG A 94 10.39 9.48 -19.67
N THR A 95 10.21 8.17 -19.82
CA THR A 95 11.12 7.31 -20.56
C THR A 95 10.54 6.81 -21.88
N ASP A 96 9.37 7.29 -22.30
CA ASP A 96 8.66 6.80 -23.48
C ASP A 96 8.49 5.24 -23.48
N GLY A 97 8.37 4.65 -22.30
CA GLY A 97 8.26 3.19 -22.11
C GLY A 97 9.58 2.41 -22.16
N GLU A 98 10.75 3.07 -22.19
CA GLU A 98 12.05 2.38 -22.11
C GLU A 98 12.29 1.72 -20.74
N ILE A 99 11.78 2.32 -19.65
CA ILE A 99 11.60 1.66 -18.36
C ILE A 99 10.14 1.29 -18.24
N ARG A 100 9.82 0.00 -18.35
CA ARG A 100 8.46 -0.53 -18.21
C ARG A 100 8.30 -1.17 -16.84
N VAL A 101 7.19 -0.93 -16.17
CA VAL A 101 6.90 -1.48 -14.85
C VAL A 101 5.61 -2.26 -14.89
N GLU A 102 5.65 -3.54 -14.52
CA GLU A 102 4.47 -4.37 -14.38
C GLU A 102 3.98 -4.40 -12.94
N PHE A 103 2.86 -3.73 -12.69
CA PHE A 103 2.24 -3.65 -11.37
C PHE A 103 1.36 -4.86 -11.11
N ILE A 104 1.78 -5.71 -10.17
CA ILE A 104 1.10 -6.95 -9.80
C ILE A 104 0.57 -6.80 -8.37
N GLY A 105 -0.68 -6.38 -8.29
CA GLY A 105 -1.36 -6.06 -7.04
C GLY A 105 -2.09 -7.24 -6.38
N ASN A 106 -2.91 -6.91 -5.37
CA ASN A 106 -3.84 -7.81 -4.69
C ASN A 106 -3.20 -9.12 -4.18
N ASN A 107 -1.99 -9.00 -3.62
CA ASN A 107 -1.21 -10.14 -3.12
C ASN A 107 -0.90 -11.23 -4.16
N GLN A 108 -1.06 -10.98 -5.46
CA GLN A 108 -0.85 -12.01 -6.50
C GLN A 108 0.61 -12.42 -6.62
N LEU A 109 1.53 -11.48 -6.36
CA LEU A 109 2.97 -11.73 -6.42
C LEU A 109 3.57 -11.91 -5.02
N CYS A 110 3.23 -10.99 -4.12
CA CYS A 110 3.75 -10.97 -2.76
C CYS A 110 2.75 -10.29 -1.80
N SER A 111 2.80 -10.66 -0.53
CA SER A 111 2.00 -10.12 0.55
C SER A 111 2.76 -9.06 1.35
N GLN A 112 2.03 -8.40 2.26
CA GLN A 112 2.58 -7.35 3.12
C GLN A 112 3.81 -7.83 3.92
N LEU A 113 3.86 -9.12 4.28
CA LEU A 113 4.91 -9.72 5.10
C LEU A 113 6.14 -10.14 4.28
N ASN A 114 5.97 -10.59 3.02
CA ASN A 114 7.06 -11.20 2.26
C ASN A 114 7.58 -10.37 1.08
N CYS A 115 6.89 -9.29 0.66
CA CYS A 115 7.36 -8.47 -0.47
C CYS A 115 8.78 -7.91 -0.27
N ALA A 116 9.12 -7.49 0.96
CA ALA A 116 10.47 -7.01 1.27
C ALA A 116 11.52 -8.12 1.05
N LYS A 117 11.25 -9.36 1.48
CA LYS A 117 12.13 -10.52 1.22
C LYS A 117 12.30 -10.76 -0.27
N MET A 118 11.20 -10.81 -1.01
CA MET A 118 11.22 -11.05 -2.45
C MET A 118 11.98 -9.95 -3.21
N CYS A 119 11.92 -8.71 -2.74
CA CYS A 119 12.67 -7.60 -3.33
C CYS A 119 14.17 -7.77 -3.11
N ARG A 120 14.56 -8.14 -1.89
CA ARG A 120 15.96 -8.44 -1.55
C ARG A 120 16.54 -9.61 -2.34
N GLU A 121 15.70 -10.58 -2.66
CA GLU A 121 16.06 -11.77 -3.44
C GLU A 121 16.01 -11.53 -4.97
N GLY A 122 15.66 -10.32 -5.42
CA GLY A 122 15.55 -9.98 -6.84
C GLY A 122 14.36 -10.63 -7.56
N LEU A 123 13.40 -11.19 -6.82
CA LEU A 123 12.18 -11.78 -7.40
C LEU A 123 11.16 -10.70 -7.81
N VAL A 124 11.17 -9.57 -7.10
CA VAL A 124 10.48 -8.33 -7.46
C VAL A 124 11.46 -7.16 -7.43
N ASP A 125 11.32 -6.20 -8.32
CA ASP A 125 12.22 -5.05 -8.40
C ASP A 125 11.75 -3.90 -7.51
N LEU A 126 10.43 -3.79 -7.35
CA LEU A 126 9.76 -2.75 -6.60
C LEU A 126 8.69 -3.39 -5.72
N TYR A 127 8.43 -2.82 -4.54
CA TYR A 127 7.31 -3.25 -3.72
C TYR A 127 6.73 -2.11 -2.88
N ILE A 128 5.46 -2.26 -2.52
CA ILE A 128 4.83 -1.46 -1.46
C ILE A 128 4.28 -2.41 -0.42
N SER A 129 4.70 -2.19 0.83
CA SER A 129 4.04 -2.72 2.01
C SER A 129 4.28 -1.79 3.19
N SER A 130 3.48 -1.93 4.25
CA SER A 130 3.71 -1.17 5.48
C SER A 130 5.08 -1.52 6.09
N THR A 131 5.79 -0.51 6.58
CA THR A 131 7.08 -0.65 7.28
C THR A 131 7.00 -1.70 8.38
N GLN A 132 5.91 -1.69 9.15
CA GLN A 132 5.62 -2.63 10.21
C GLN A 132 5.61 -4.10 9.76
N ASN A 133 4.96 -4.43 8.64
CA ASN A 133 4.94 -5.80 8.13
C ASN A 133 6.25 -6.15 7.42
N ALA A 134 6.81 -5.22 6.63
CA ALA A 134 8.09 -5.39 5.96
C ALA A 134 9.24 -5.64 6.94
N SER A 135 9.15 -5.09 8.16
CA SER A 135 10.16 -5.26 9.21
C SER A 135 10.39 -6.71 9.65
N ALA A 136 9.46 -7.62 9.35
CA ALA A 136 9.67 -9.06 9.53
C ALA A 136 10.84 -9.59 8.70
N ASN A 137 11.10 -8.97 7.54
CA ASN A 137 12.17 -9.36 6.59
C ASN A 137 13.20 -8.24 6.35
N ALA A 138 12.99 -7.04 6.89
CA ALA A 138 13.93 -5.92 6.86
C ALA A 138 13.88 -5.19 8.21
N ILE A 139 14.47 -5.82 9.24
CA ILE A 139 14.30 -5.45 10.66
C ILE A 139 14.59 -3.97 10.96
N TYR A 140 15.52 -3.34 10.22
CA TYR A 140 15.87 -1.94 10.39
C TYR A 140 14.70 -0.98 10.15
N LEU A 141 13.67 -1.39 9.40
CA LEU A 141 12.44 -0.61 9.22
C LEU A 141 11.72 -0.31 10.55
N ASN A 142 11.97 -1.08 11.62
CA ASN A 142 11.43 -0.79 12.94
C ASN A 142 11.93 0.55 13.51
N ILE A 143 13.00 1.17 12.97
CA ILE A 143 13.45 2.48 13.45
C ILE A 143 12.37 3.58 13.31
N LEU A 144 11.39 3.37 12.44
CA LEU A 144 10.26 4.26 12.24
C LEU A 144 9.04 3.95 13.15
N ASP A 145 9.06 2.83 13.88
CA ASP A 145 7.89 2.23 14.52
C ASP A 145 7.89 2.32 16.05
N PHE A 146 8.75 3.15 16.65
CA PHE A 146 8.70 3.42 18.08
C PHE A 146 7.36 4.10 18.44
N ALA A 147 6.68 3.58 19.46
CA ALA A 147 5.42 4.17 19.92
C ALA A 147 5.65 5.63 20.34
N TYR A 148 4.79 6.52 19.83
CA TYR A 148 4.84 7.97 20.06
C TYR A 148 6.11 8.68 19.58
N LEU A 149 6.90 8.07 18.69
CA LEU A 149 8.09 8.71 18.08
C LEU A 149 7.75 9.98 17.30
N TRP A 150 6.61 9.96 16.60
CA TRP A 150 6.23 11.01 15.67
C TRP A 150 5.13 11.89 16.25
N PRO A 151 5.35 13.21 16.41
CA PRO A 151 4.31 14.15 16.86
C PRO A 151 3.14 14.28 15.88
N GLY A 152 3.37 13.98 14.60
CA GLY A 152 2.38 14.16 13.55
C GLY A 152 2.84 13.58 12.21
N ARG A 153 1.92 13.46 11.26
CA ARG A 153 2.24 13.07 9.87
C ARG A 153 3.29 14.00 9.25
N ALA A 154 3.21 15.31 9.52
CA ALA A 154 4.17 16.29 9.03
C ALA A 154 5.61 16.01 9.49
N ALA A 155 5.82 15.55 10.73
CA ALA A 155 7.13 15.18 11.23
C ALA A 155 7.69 13.93 10.53
N GLN A 156 6.85 12.93 10.24
CA GLN A 156 7.24 11.75 9.47
C GLN A 156 7.65 12.14 8.04
N TYR A 157 6.82 12.93 7.36
CA TYR A 157 7.15 13.45 6.02
C TYR A 157 8.45 14.24 6.05
N TYR A 158 8.58 15.19 6.98
CA TYR A 158 9.81 15.97 7.12
C TYR A 158 11.03 15.07 7.27
N PHE A 159 11.02 14.13 8.22
CA PHE A 159 12.13 13.21 8.40
C PHE A 159 12.43 12.41 7.12
N LEU A 160 11.44 11.71 6.58
CA LEU A 160 11.61 10.82 5.43
C LEU A 160 12.18 11.51 4.19
N TYR A 161 12.00 12.82 4.05
CA TYR A 161 12.48 13.61 2.90
C TYR A 161 13.60 14.59 3.24
N HIS A 162 13.94 14.78 4.52
CA HIS A 162 15.08 15.61 4.95
C HIS A 162 16.42 14.89 4.74
N HIS A 163 17.49 15.62 4.39
CA HIS A 163 18.80 15.05 4.10
C HIS A 163 19.38 14.21 5.24
N ARG A 164 19.05 14.55 6.51
CA ARG A 164 19.48 13.77 7.69
C ARG A 164 18.94 12.33 7.71
N SER A 165 17.84 12.03 7.00
CA SER A 165 17.37 10.63 6.86
C SER A 165 18.34 9.76 6.09
N GLU A 166 19.28 10.33 5.35
CA GLU A 166 20.27 9.56 4.62
C GLU A 166 21.12 8.72 5.57
N ALA A 167 21.77 9.36 6.54
CA ALA A 167 22.60 8.69 7.54
C ALA A 167 21.78 7.88 8.56
N LEU A 168 20.53 8.30 8.84
CA LEU A 168 19.72 7.72 9.93
C LEU A 168 18.74 6.64 9.46
N PHE A 169 18.45 6.54 8.16
CA PHE A 169 17.42 5.64 7.65
C PHE A 169 17.79 5.01 6.31
N ARG A 170 18.08 5.81 5.28
CA ARG A 170 18.18 5.31 3.91
C ARG A 170 19.48 4.54 3.65
N GLU A 171 20.63 5.07 4.08
CA GLU A 171 21.92 4.37 3.96
C GLU A 171 21.92 3.07 4.75
N PRO A 172 21.52 3.05 6.04
CA PRO A 172 21.49 1.80 6.78
C PRO A 172 20.48 0.79 6.21
N LEU A 173 19.33 1.25 5.68
CA LEU A 173 18.37 0.37 5.00
C LEU A 173 19.01 -0.31 3.77
N ARG A 174 19.78 0.43 2.97
CA ARG A 174 20.52 -0.14 1.84
C ARG A 174 21.64 -1.07 2.30
N LYS A 175 22.44 -0.66 3.27
CA LYS A 175 23.58 -1.44 3.77
C LYS A 175 23.17 -2.75 4.41
N HIS A 176 22.13 -2.74 5.24
CA HIS A 176 21.71 -3.91 6.00
C HIS A 176 20.70 -4.80 5.26
N HIS A 177 19.94 -4.23 4.33
CA HIS A 177 18.85 -4.94 3.68
C HIS A 177 18.88 -4.88 2.16
N GLY A 178 19.75 -4.10 1.51
CA GLY A 178 19.78 -3.98 0.04
C GLY A 178 18.53 -3.29 -0.52
N LEU A 179 17.77 -2.58 0.31
CA LEU A 179 16.51 -1.95 -0.06
C LEU A 179 16.70 -0.44 -0.22
N HIS A 180 16.22 0.11 -1.33
CA HIS A 180 16.22 1.55 -1.58
C HIS A 180 14.86 2.14 -1.23
N PHE A 181 14.87 3.15 -0.35
CA PHE A 181 13.68 3.96 -0.11
C PHE A 181 13.44 4.89 -1.31
N LEU A 182 12.26 4.81 -1.91
CA LEU A 182 11.85 5.69 -3.01
C LEU A 182 10.90 6.77 -2.52
N TRP A 183 9.77 6.36 -1.94
CA TRP A 183 8.79 7.24 -1.33
C TRP A 183 8.00 6.49 -0.25
N SER A 184 7.21 7.24 0.50
CA SER A 184 6.18 6.70 1.39
C SER A 184 5.09 7.75 1.62
N HIS A 185 3.89 7.27 1.92
CA HIS A 185 2.88 8.09 2.58
C HIS A 185 2.96 7.83 4.10
N ALA A 186 2.77 8.89 4.88
CA ALA A 186 2.79 8.83 6.33
C ALA A 186 1.36 8.89 6.88
N GLU A 187 0.94 7.85 7.59
CA GLU A 187 -0.32 7.82 8.34
C GLU A 187 -0.08 7.42 9.79
N LEU A 188 -0.88 7.97 10.70
CA LEU A 188 -0.81 7.63 12.11
C LEU A 188 -1.79 6.50 12.45
N ARG A 189 -1.35 5.61 13.33
CA ARG A 189 -2.16 4.47 13.78
C ARG A 189 -3.06 4.89 14.92
N ASN A 190 -4.29 4.39 14.89
CA ASN A 190 -5.26 4.47 15.98
C ASN A 190 -5.75 3.09 16.34
N ILE A 191 -6.28 2.94 17.56
CA ILE A 191 -6.98 1.72 17.96
C ILE A 191 -8.44 1.85 17.54
N MET A 192 -8.92 0.87 16.78
CA MET A 192 -10.32 0.76 16.37
C MET A 192 -10.93 -0.44 17.09
N LEU A 193 -11.97 -0.19 17.88
CA LEU A 193 -12.67 -1.25 18.59
C LEU A 193 -13.73 -1.90 17.68
N GLY A 194 -13.85 -3.23 17.78
CA GLY A 194 -14.81 -4.01 16.99
C GLY A 194 -16.27 -3.79 17.40
N LEU A 195 -17.20 -4.38 16.63
CA LEU A 195 -18.65 -4.21 16.82
C LEU A 195 -19.15 -4.63 18.21
N LYS A 196 -18.44 -5.51 18.93
CA LYS A 196 -18.75 -5.87 20.32
C LYS A 196 -18.77 -4.66 21.26
N HIS A 197 -18.03 -3.60 20.93
CA HIS A 197 -17.96 -2.36 21.71
C HIS A 197 -18.87 -1.25 21.19
N LYS A 198 -19.74 -1.51 20.21
CA LYS A 198 -20.59 -0.48 19.58
C LYS A 198 -21.44 0.29 20.60
N ASN A 199 -21.92 -0.40 21.63
CA ASN A 199 -22.77 0.16 22.69
C ASN A 199 -22.04 0.27 24.05
N SER A 200 -20.71 0.06 24.08
CA SER A 200 -19.91 0.21 25.29
C SER A 200 -19.55 1.69 25.53
N PRO A 201 -19.24 2.09 26.77
CA PRO A 201 -18.61 3.38 27.03
C PRO A 201 -17.35 3.58 26.19
N LYS A 202 -17.08 4.82 25.79
CA LYS A 202 -15.87 5.15 25.03
C LYS A 202 -14.64 4.84 25.89
N VAL A 203 -13.66 4.16 25.29
CA VAL A 203 -12.36 3.94 25.93
C VAL A 203 -11.51 5.19 25.75
N MET A 204 -11.26 5.90 26.84
CA MET A 204 -10.55 7.19 26.84
C MET A 204 -9.18 7.14 27.54
N THR A 205 -8.83 6.00 28.13
CA THR A 205 -7.58 5.81 28.89
C THR A 205 -6.86 4.55 28.44
N VAL A 206 -5.53 4.51 28.66
CA VAL A 206 -4.72 3.32 28.41
C VAL A 206 -5.17 2.14 29.26
N ASP A 207 -5.56 2.40 30.52
CA ASP A 207 -6.09 1.37 31.42
C ASP A 207 -7.37 0.70 30.89
N GLY A 208 -8.22 1.46 30.19
CA GLY A 208 -9.41 0.92 29.55
C GLY A 208 -9.12 -0.06 28.40
N LEU A 209 -7.85 -0.20 27.99
CA LEU A 209 -7.41 -1.15 26.95
C LEU A 209 -6.72 -2.39 27.55
N LYS A 210 -6.51 -2.45 28.87
CA LYS A 210 -5.85 -3.58 29.53
C LYS A 210 -6.62 -4.88 29.28
N GLY A 211 -5.89 -5.94 28.95
CA GLY A 211 -6.43 -7.26 28.63
C GLY A 211 -7.12 -7.37 27.26
N MET A 212 -7.33 -6.27 26.53
CA MET A 212 -7.97 -6.32 25.21
C MET A 212 -7.10 -7.07 24.21
N LYS A 213 -7.72 -8.01 23.49
CA LYS A 213 -7.15 -8.66 22.31
C LYS A 213 -7.20 -7.69 21.15
N LEU A 214 -6.04 -7.31 20.62
CA LEU A 214 -5.92 -6.34 19.54
C LEU A 214 -5.22 -6.97 18.36
N ARG A 215 -5.88 -6.98 17.20
CA ARG A 215 -5.20 -7.32 15.95
C ARG A 215 -4.11 -6.29 15.67
N VAL A 216 -2.91 -6.76 15.37
CA VAL A 216 -1.77 -5.91 14.96
C VAL A 216 -1.15 -6.40 13.65
N THR A 217 -0.39 -5.52 13.01
CA THR A 217 0.55 -5.87 11.96
C THR A 217 1.69 -6.73 12.52
N GLY A 218 2.56 -7.24 11.64
CA GLY A 218 3.79 -7.96 12.01
C GLY A 218 4.83 -7.12 12.79
N THR A 219 4.47 -5.93 13.27
CA THR A 219 5.36 -5.02 14.01
C THR A 219 5.93 -5.70 15.26
N ARG A 220 7.24 -5.54 15.48
CA ARG A 220 7.89 -5.98 16.72
C ARG A 220 7.74 -4.93 17.80
N LEU A 221 8.11 -3.68 17.52
CA LEU A 221 8.07 -2.61 18.50
C LEU A 221 6.64 -2.27 18.95
N GLY A 222 5.68 -2.23 18.02
CA GLY A 222 4.29 -1.99 18.37
C GLY A 222 3.72 -3.04 19.33
N ARG A 223 4.11 -4.31 19.18
CA ARG A 223 3.71 -5.37 20.13
C ARG A 223 4.34 -5.21 21.50
N ILE A 224 5.61 -4.80 21.57
CA ILE A 224 6.29 -4.54 22.84
C ILE A 224 5.57 -3.40 23.56
N SER A 225 5.32 -2.28 22.88
CA SER A 225 4.61 -1.13 23.46
C SER A 225 3.21 -1.50 23.95
N MET A 226 2.44 -2.25 23.16
CA MET A 226 1.09 -2.70 23.56
C MET A 226 1.11 -3.64 24.76
N LYS A 227 2.08 -4.56 24.84
CA LYS A 227 2.25 -5.44 26.02
C LYS A 227 2.62 -4.64 27.28
N LEU A 228 3.50 -3.64 27.15
CA LEU A 228 3.85 -2.74 28.27
C LEU A 228 2.65 -1.91 28.75
N MET A 229 1.71 -1.60 27.87
CA MET A 229 0.43 -0.97 28.21
C MET A 229 -0.63 -1.97 28.75
N GLY A 230 -0.26 -3.24 28.95
CA GLY A 230 -1.14 -4.29 29.48
C GLY A 230 -2.16 -4.83 28.48
N MET A 231 -2.00 -4.56 27.17
CA MET A 231 -2.85 -5.09 26.11
C MET A 231 -2.37 -6.47 25.63
N ASN A 232 -3.21 -7.19 24.88
CA ASN A 232 -2.87 -8.48 24.27
C ASN A 232 -2.82 -8.37 22.73
N PRO A 233 -1.68 -7.94 22.14
CA PRO A 233 -1.56 -7.75 20.70
C PRO A 233 -1.35 -9.09 19.96
N ILE A 234 -2.21 -9.38 18.99
CA ILE A 234 -2.22 -10.61 18.20
C ILE A 234 -1.88 -10.27 16.74
N PRO A 235 -0.73 -10.73 16.21
CA PRO A 235 -0.37 -10.50 14.82
C PRO A 235 -1.30 -11.31 13.90
N VAL A 236 -1.99 -10.62 12.99
CA VAL A 236 -2.92 -11.24 12.03
C VAL A 236 -2.72 -10.59 10.67
N ALA A 237 -2.76 -11.40 9.61
CA ALA A 237 -2.64 -10.90 8.25
C ALA A 237 -3.73 -9.86 7.92
N TRP A 238 -3.47 -8.96 6.98
CA TRP A 238 -4.39 -7.84 6.72
C TRP A 238 -5.75 -8.32 6.24
N GLU A 239 -5.72 -9.26 5.30
CA GLU A 239 -6.85 -9.96 4.70
C GLU A 239 -7.74 -10.69 5.72
N GLU A 240 -7.15 -11.14 6.84
CA GLU A 240 -7.85 -11.86 7.91
C GLU A 240 -8.46 -10.94 8.96
N THR A 241 -8.13 -9.64 8.96
CA THR A 241 -8.57 -8.67 9.98
C THR A 241 -10.09 -8.66 10.14
N LYS A 242 -10.83 -8.71 9.04
CA LYS A 242 -12.31 -8.69 9.08
C LYS A 242 -12.87 -9.95 9.72
N THR A 243 -12.29 -11.11 9.43
CA THR A 243 -12.69 -12.39 10.02
C THR A 243 -12.35 -12.42 11.50
N PHE A 244 -11.15 -11.96 11.86
CA PHE A 244 -10.71 -11.83 13.26
C PHE A 244 -11.68 -10.99 14.09
N LEU A 245 -12.09 -9.81 13.59
CA LEU A 245 -13.03 -8.93 14.28
C LEU A 245 -14.44 -9.53 14.37
N LYS A 246 -14.88 -10.28 13.36
CA LYS A 246 -16.19 -10.95 13.36
C LYS A 246 -16.27 -12.09 14.38
N ALA A 247 -15.16 -12.76 14.63
CA ALA A 247 -15.08 -13.84 15.62
C ALA A 247 -15.16 -13.35 17.07
N GLY A 248 -15.28 -12.03 17.31
CA GLY A 248 -15.41 -11.45 18.65
C GLY A 248 -14.09 -11.35 19.42
N ASN A 249 -12.97 -11.70 18.79
CA ASN A 249 -11.63 -11.53 19.35
C ASN A 249 -11.33 -10.05 19.62
#